data_AF-A0A930P8Y0-F1
#
_entry.id   AF-A0A930P8Y0-F1
#
_cell.length_a   1.000
_cell.length_b   1.000
_cell.length_c   1.000
_cell.angle_alpha   90.00
_cell.angle_beta   90.00
_cell.angle_gamma   90.00
#
_symmetry.space_group_name_H-M   'P 1'
#
loop_
_entity.id
_entity.type
_entity.pdbx_description
1 polymer ?
#
loop_
_entity_poly.entity_id
_entity_poly.type
_entity_poly.pdbx_seq_one_letter_code
_entity_poly.pdbx_strand_id
1 'polypeptide(L)' 'HIQNNYSVRNMLGQRGIKPENLPPAEDIKKLERKVARDEKKIEQISQKLPKNKNSDS' A
#
# COMPACT_ATOMS: atom_id res chain seq x y z
N HIS A 1 13.06 -7.09 37.78
CA HIS A 1 11.66 -6.93 37.32
C HIS A 1 11.19 -8.01 36.32
N ILE A 2 11.78 -9.21 36.30
CA ILE A 2 11.42 -10.26 35.31
C ILE A 2 10.05 -10.88 35.62
N GLN A 3 9.80 -11.22 36.89
CA GLN A 3 8.53 -11.79 37.34
C GLN A 3 7.34 -10.85 37.14
N ASN A 4 7.51 -9.55 37.42
CA ASN A 4 6.48 -8.54 37.18
C ASN A 4 6.13 -8.44 35.69
N ASN A 5 7.14 -8.40 34.81
CA ASN A 5 6.93 -8.38 33.37
C ASN A 5 6.15 -9.61 32.86
N TYR A 6 6.43 -10.79 33.41
CA TYR A 6 5.71 -12.01 33.06
C TYR A 6 4.24 -11.95 33.52
N SER A 7 4.00 -11.53 34.76
CA SER A 7 2.64 -11.35 35.30
C SER A 7 1.82 -10.34 34.50
N VAL A 8 2.42 -9.21 34.12
CA VAL A 8 1.76 -8.16 33.32
C VAL A 8 1.43 -8.69 31.91
N ARG A 9 2.36 -9.38 31.23
CA ARG A 9 2.10 -9.96 29.90
C ARG A 9 0.98 -11.00 29.92
N ASN A 10 0.95 -11.87 30.93
CA ASN A 10 -0.10 -12.87 31.08
C ASN A 10 -1.48 -12.22 31.27
N MET A 11 -1.56 -11.18 32.11
CA MET A 11 -2.80 -10.44 32.34
C MET A 11 -3.30 -9.73 31.07
N LEU A 12 -2.41 -9.09 30.31
CA LEU A 12 -2.75 -8.45 29.04
C LEU A 12 -3.25 -9.48 28.01
N GLY A 13 -2.57 -10.63 27.92
CA GLY A 13 -2.98 -11.74 27.05
C GLY A 13 -4.35 -12.33 27.41
N GLN A 14 -4.65 -12.53 28.69
CA GLN A 14 -5.96 -12.99 29.17
C GLN A 14 -7.11 -12.03 28.77
N ARG A 15 -6.83 -10.73 28.68
CA ARG A 15 -7.78 -9.70 28.25
C ARG A 15 -7.85 -9.52 26.73
N GLY A 16 -7.12 -10.34 25.96
CA GLY A 16 -7.02 -10.21 24.51
C GLY A 16 -6.21 -8.98 24.06
N ILE A 17 -5.51 -8.30 24.97
CA ILE A 17 -4.68 -7.14 24.68
C ILE A 17 -3.34 -7.65 24.17
N LYS A 18 -3.17 -7.57 22.85
CA LYS A 18 -1.95 -7.94 22.15
C LYS A 18 -1.52 -6.79 21.24
N PRO A 19 -0.23 -6.67 20.91
CA PRO A 19 0.21 -5.75 19.87
C PRO A 19 -0.59 -6.01 18.59
N GLU A 20 -1.03 -4.94 17.95
CA GLU A 20 -1.71 -5.04 16.68
C GLU A 20 -0.72 -5.54 15.62
N ASN A 21 -1.14 -6.54 14.83
CA ASN A 21 -0.33 -7.06 13.73
C ASN A 21 -0.76 -6.38 12.42
N LEU A 22 -0.84 -5.05 12.45
CA LEU A 22 -1.22 -4.29 11.26
C LEU A 22 -0.10 -4.41 10.22
N PRO A 23 -0.44 -4.65 8.94
CA PRO A 23 0.55 -4.54 7.89
C PRO A 23 1.19 -3.14 7.95
N PRO A 24 2.48 -3.01 7.58
CA PRO A 24 3.10 -1.70 7.47
C PRO A 24 2.19 -0.79 6.65
N ALA A 25 1.91 0.41 7.16
CA ALA A 25 1.11 1.37 6.44
C ALA A 25 1.69 1.54 5.03
N GLU A 26 0.84 1.46 4.01
CA GLU A 26 1.26 1.79 2.67
C GLU A 26 1.86 3.20 2.68
N ASP A 27 3.09 3.33 2.22
CA ASP A 27 3.75 4.62 2.15
C ASP A 27 2.98 5.49 1.14
N ILE A 28 2.14 6.39 1.65
CA ILE A 28 1.24 7.26 0.86
C ILE A 28 2.04 7.98 -0.23
N LYS A 29 3.29 8.38 0.06
CA LYS A 29 4.16 9.03 -0.93
C LYS A 29 4.56 8.10 -2.07
N LYS A 30 4.70 6.79 -1.82
CA LYS A 30 4.94 5.80 -2.90
C LYS A 30 3.71 5.66 -3.79
N LEU A 31 2.52 5.69 -3.21
CA LEU A 31 1.28 5.62 -3.97
C LEU A 31 1.12 6.85 -4.87
N GLU A 32 1.30 8.06 -4.32
CA GLU A 32 1.28 9.32 -5.08
C GLU A 32 2.30 9.29 -6.23
N ARG A 33 3.54 8.86 -5.96
CA ARG A 33 4.57 8.73 -7.00
C ARG A 33 4.20 7.72 -8.07
N LYS A 34 3.54 6.62 -7.72
CA LYS A 34 3.10 5.60 -8.67
C LYS A 34 2.03 6.17 -9.59
N VAL A 35 1.01 6.83 -9.03
CA VAL A 35 -0.06 7.50 -9.79
C VAL A 35 0.53 8.52 -10.76
N ALA A 36 1.38 9.44 -10.28
CA ALA A 36 1.99 10.46 -11.13
C ALA A 36 2.90 9.88 -12.24
N ARG A 37 3.53 8.73 -11.99
CA ARG A 37 4.31 8.02 -13.03
C ARG A 37 3.41 7.37 -14.05
N ASP A 38 2.32 6.76 -13.62
CA ASP A 38 1.38 6.06 -14.50
C ASP A 38 0.61 7.06 -15.36
N GLU A 39 0.21 8.22 -14.83
CA GLU A 39 -0.33 9.36 -15.60
C GLU A 39 0.62 9.80 -16.73
N LYS A 40 1.88 10.09 -16.39
CA LYS A 40 2.89 10.48 -17.40
C LYS A 40 3.12 9.41 -18.46
N LYS A 41 3.11 8.13 -18.08
CA LYS A 41 3.24 7.03 -19.06
C LYS A 41 2.04 6.98 -19.98
N ILE A 42 0.82 7.11 -19.44
CA ILE A 42 -0.41 7.11 -20.23
C ILE A 42 -0.40 8.27 -21.22
N GLU A 43 -0.02 9.47 -20.80
CA GLU A 43 0.14 10.63 -21.69
C GLU A 43 1.14 10.35 -22.82
N GLN A 44 2.31 9.81 -22.50
CA GLN A 44 3.35 9.49 -23.50
C GLN A 44 2.91 8.40 -24.48
N ILE A 45 2.23 7.36 -24.00
CA ILE A 45 1.70 6.27 -24.83
C ILE A 45 0.56 6.79 -25.71
N SER A 46 -0.34 7.59 -25.13
CA SER A 46 -1.47 8.19 -25.86
C SER A 46 -0.99 9.16 -26.95
N GLN A 47 0.07 9.93 -26.71
CA GLN A 47 0.66 10.80 -27.75
C GLN A 47 1.36 10.01 -28.86
N LYS A 48 1.85 8.81 -28.57
CA LYS A 48 2.53 7.93 -29.54
C LYS A 48 1.62 6.91 -30.21
N LEU A 49 0.31 6.93 -29.95
CA LEU A 49 -0.59 5.93 -30.50
C LEU A 49 -0.80 6.18 -32.01
N PRO A 50 -0.39 5.25 -32.90
CA PRO A 50 -0.72 5.37 -34.31
C PRO A 50 -2.24 5.27 -34.48
N LYS A 51 -2.84 6.22 -35.21
CA LYS A 51 -4.26 6.12 -35.60
C LYS A 51 -4.44 4.83 -36.41
N ASN A 52 -5.14 3.86 -35.85
CA ASN A 52 -5.54 2.66 -36.58
C ASN A 52 -6.48 3.08 -37.72
N LYS A 53 -5.97 3.16 -38.95
CA LYS A 53 -6.76 3.35 -40.18
C LYS A 53 -7.46 2.04 -40.52
N ASN A 54 -8.50 1.69 -39.79
CA ASN A 54 -9.42 0.60 -40.14
C ASN A 54 -10.83 0.97 -39.67
N SER A 55 -11.39 2.00 -40.30
CA SER A 55 -12.82 2.30 -40.27
C SER A 55 -13.29 2.90 -41.60
N ASP A 56 -12.67 2.50 -42.72
CA ASP A 56 -13.15 2.74 -44.08
C ASP A 56 -13.35 1.37 -44.73
N SER A 57 -14.51 0.76 -44.47
CA SER A 57 -15.15 -0.29 -45.29
C SER A 57 -16.60 -0.42 -44.84
#